data_AF-A0A934DMA5-F1
#
_entry.id   AF-A0A934DMA5-F1
#
_cell.length_a   1.000
_cell.length_b   1.000
_cell.length_c   1.000
_cell.angle_alpha   90.00
_cell.angle_beta   90.00
_cell.angle_gamma   90.00
#
_symmetry.space_group_name_H-M   'P 1'
#
loop_
_entity.id
_entity.type
_entity.pdbx_description
1 polymer ?
#
loop_
_entity_poly.entity_id
_entity_poly.type
_entity_poly.pdbx_seq_one_letter_code
_entity_poly.pdbx_strand_id
1 'polypeptide(L)' 'MAKAKFERKKPHVNVGTIGHIDHGKTTLTAAITKCLASYGQAKFVA' A
#
# COMPACT_ATOMS: atom_id res chain seq x y z
N MET A 1 -10.06 -19.45 17.79
CA MET A 1 -8.72 -18.86 18.01
C MET A 1 -8.78 -17.37 17.64
N ALA A 2 -8.52 -16.47 18.58
CA ALA A 2 -8.52 -15.03 18.30
C ALA A 2 -7.37 -14.71 17.33
N LYS A 3 -7.63 -13.88 16.30
CA LYS A 3 -6.56 -13.37 15.42
C LYS A 3 -5.52 -12.67 16.29
N ALA A 4 -4.24 -12.98 16.04
CA ALA A 4 -3.14 -12.31 16.72
C ALA A 4 -3.26 -10.79 16.54
N LYS A 5 -3.04 -10.03 17.61
CA LYS A 5 -3.01 -8.58 17.56
C LYS A 5 -1.81 -8.16 16.71
N PHE A 6 -2.05 -7.36 15.67
CA PHE A 6 -0.97 -6.83 14.85
C PHE A 6 -0.14 -5.83 15.66
N GLU A 7 1.14 -6.12 15.84
CA GLU A 7 2.09 -5.22 16.49
C GLU A 7 2.83 -4.39 15.44
N ARG A 8 2.68 -3.06 15.51
CA ARG A 8 3.39 -2.10 14.64
C ARG A 8 4.82 -1.91 15.13
N LYS A 9 5.72 -2.83 14.77
CA LYS A 9 7.15 -2.74 15.14
C LYS A 9 7.97 -1.81 14.24
N LYS A 10 7.48 -1.56 13.02
CA LYS A 10 8.13 -0.67 12.04
C LYS A 10 7.57 0.76 12.17
N PRO A 11 8.35 1.80 11.82
CA PRO A 11 7.83 3.15 11.65
C PRO A 11 6.62 3.15 10.71
N HIS A 12 5.55 3.83 11.13
CA HIS A 12 4.28 3.86 10.41
C HIS A 12 3.94 5.29 10.02
N VAL A 13 3.51 5.50 8.78
CA VAL A 13 3.10 6.80 8.25
C VAL A 13 1.74 6.66 7.59
N ASN A 14 0.82 7.60 7.88
CA ASN A 14 -0.46 7.71 7.19
C ASN A 14 -0.26 8.51 5.90
N VAL A 15 -0.64 7.95 4.75
CA VAL A 15 -0.47 8.60 3.44
C VAL A 15 -1.74 8.45 2.59
N GLY A 16 -1.90 9.32 1.59
CA GLY A 16 -3.01 9.26 0.63
C GLY A 16 -2.62 9.89 -0.71
N THR A 17 -3.29 9.46 -1.79
CA THR A 17 -3.08 9.99 -3.14
C THR A 17 -4.23 10.93 -3.52
N ILE A 18 -3.93 12.20 -3.77
CA ILE A 18 -4.90 13.26 -4.10
C ILE A 18 -4.62 13.90 -5.47
N GLY A 19 -5.59 14.59 -6.07
CA GLY A 19 -5.43 15.24 -7.38
C GLY A 19 -6.68 15.25 -8.27
N HIS A 20 -6.58 15.84 -9.46
CA HIS A 20 -7.68 15.99 -10.43
C HIS A 20 -8.14 14.66 -11.04
N ILE A 21 -9.39 14.60 -11.55
CA ILE A 21 -9.93 13.42 -12.24
C ILE A 21 -9.01 13.02 -13.40
N ASP A 22 -8.92 11.73 -13.68
CA ASP A 22 -8.09 11.14 -14.75
C ASP A 22 -6.57 11.32 -14.64
N HIS A 23 -6.05 11.92 -13.57
CA HIS A 23 -4.60 11.99 -13.31
C HIS A 23 -4.00 10.70 -12.73
N GLY A 24 -4.70 9.57 -12.85
CA GLY A 24 -4.14 8.25 -12.54
C GLY A 24 -3.88 7.95 -11.06
N LYS A 25 -4.59 8.58 -10.11
CA LYS A 25 -4.43 8.31 -8.67
C LYS A 25 -4.56 6.82 -8.32
N THR A 26 -5.61 6.16 -8.82
CA THR A 26 -5.85 4.72 -8.62
C THR A 26 -4.74 3.88 -9.27
N THR A 27 -4.36 4.22 -10.50
CA THR A 27 -3.28 3.53 -11.22
C THR A 27 -1.94 3.65 -10.49
N LEU A 28 -1.62 4.83 -9.95
CA LEU A 28 -0.41 5.06 -9.18
C LEU A 28 -0.40 4.23 -7.89
N THR A 29 -1.51 4.20 -7.14
CA THR A 29 -1.61 3.35 -5.94
C THR A 29 -1.40 1.88 -6.25
N ALA A 30 -1.98 1.37 -7.34
CA ALA A 30 -1.75 -0.01 -7.79
C ALA A 30 -0.29 -0.25 -8.22
N ALA A 31 0.33 0.69 -8.91
CA ALA A 31 1.73 0.60 -9.34
C ALA A 31 2.71 0.59 -8.15
N ILE A 32 2.47 1.40 -7.12
CA ILE A 32 3.29 1.42 -5.89
C ILE A 32 3.29 0.04 -5.22
N THR A 33 2.11 -0.57 -5.03
CA THR A 33 2.01 -1.88 -4.39
C THR A 33 2.62 -3.00 -5.25
N LYS A 34 2.44 -2.95 -6.58
CA LYS A 34 3.06 -3.90 -7.52
C LYS A 34 4.59 -3.80 -7.51
N CYS A 35 5.13 -2.58 -7.51
CA CYS A 35 6.57 -2.33 -7.46
C CYS A 35 7.18 -2.89 -6.17
N LEU A 36 6.64 -2.53 -5.00
CA LEU A 36 7.12 -3.03 -3.71
C LEU A 36 6.97 -4.55 -3.54
N ALA A 37 5.95 -5.16 -4.16
CA ALA A 37 5.82 -6.61 -4.19
C ALA A 37 6.95 -7.29 -4.97
N SER A 38 7.45 -6.68 -6.07
CA SER A 38 8.61 -7.21 -6.80
C SER A 38 9.90 -7.23 -5.98
N TYR A 39 10.00 -6.35 -4.97
CA TYR A 39 11.10 -6.33 -4.00
C TYR A 39 10.83 -7.19 -2.76
N GLY A 40 9.70 -7.91 -2.69
CA GLY A 40 9.30 -8.69 -1.51
C GLY A 40 8.91 -7.84 -0.29
N GLN A 41 8.63 -6.54 -0.48
CA GLN A 41 8.37 -5.58 0.60
C GLN A 41 6.87 -5.35 0.84
N ALA A 42 6.02 -5.74 -0.09
CA ALA A 42 4.57 -5.59 0.02
C ALA A 42 3.82 -6.79 -0.58
N LYS A 43 2.54 -6.92 -0.24
CA LYS A 43 1.62 -7.82 -0.90
C LYS A 43 0.83 -7.04 -1.95
N PHE A 44 0.95 -7.41 -3.21
CA PHE A 44 0.08 -6.90 -4.26
C PHE A 44 -1.29 -7.59 -4.17
N VAL A 45 -2.36 -6.80 -4.24
CA VAL A 45 -3.74 -7.27 -4.32
C VAL A 45 -4.37 -6.55 -5.51
N ALA A 46 -4.79 -7.31 -6.51
CA ALA A 46 -5.43 -6.80 -7.72
C ALA A 46 -6.88 -6.40 -7.45
#